data_AF-A0ABD3UXV6-F1
#
_entry.id   AF-A0ABD3UXV6-F1
#
_cell.length_a   1.000
_cell.length_b   1.000
_cell.length_c   1.000
_cell.angle_alpha   90.00
_cell.angle_beta   90.00
_cell.angle_gamma   90.00
#
_symmetry.space_group_name_H-M   'P 1'
#
loop_
_entity.id
_entity.type
_entity.pdbx_description
1 polymer ?
#
loop_
_entity_poly.entity_id
_entity_poly.type
_entity_poly.pdbx_seq_one_letter_code
_entity_poly.pdbx_strand_id
1 'polypeptide(L)'
;MPLQRGEMLPEHKKKILKNFINLKRDVDPKDIVDYFVEQELFDFEDVDKINNYNPNTQANRWLGFGSLLFSCGPKAYDVFLYALEQVKYNDLADAIRNTKVENSSMADHQPDKLYWMREVREEVLTKRITERELSRLSSCLGIDWEMICLDLGVPQVEIDRCKMSSPHSVPMQIYSALNSWRNRQYKDATLGVLLNILAASPSTTVDWIQIEKTVKNF
;
A
#
# COMPACT_ATOMS: atom_id res chain seq x y z
N MET A 1 19.81 14.23 -17.14
CA MET A 1 18.96 15.41 -16.88
C MET A 1 18.29 15.24 -15.52
N PRO A 2 17.86 16.29 -14.81
CA PRO A 2 17.15 16.12 -13.55
C PRO A 2 15.75 15.54 -13.80
N LEU A 3 15.46 14.39 -13.17
CA LEU A 3 14.14 13.75 -13.20
C LEU A 3 13.06 14.71 -12.69
N GLN A 4 11.90 14.76 -13.36
CA GLN A 4 10.76 15.56 -12.92
C GLN A 4 10.08 14.92 -11.70
N ARG A 5 10.73 15.05 -10.54
CA ARG A 5 10.21 14.58 -9.26
C ARG A 5 9.22 15.60 -8.69
N GLY A 6 8.01 15.14 -8.40
CA GLY A 6 6.90 15.92 -7.87
C GLY A 6 5.74 14.99 -7.54
N GLU A 7 4.75 15.40 -6.76
CA GLU A 7 3.65 14.50 -6.42
C GLU A 7 2.53 14.55 -7.48
N MET A 8 2.01 13.37 -7.84
CA MET A 8 0.84 13.28 -8.71
C MET A 8 -0.39 13.89 -8.03
N LEU A 9 -1.26 14.57 -8.80
CA LEU A 9 -2.50 15.13 -8.27
C LEU A 9 -3.35 14.07 -7.54
N PRO A 10 -3.90 14.37 -6.35
CA PRO A 10 -4.67 13.40 -5.57
C PRO A 10 -5.87 12.81 -6.33
N GLU A 11 -6.50 13.60 -7.20
CA GLU A 11 -7.59 13.15 -8.07
C GLU A 11 -7.13 12.06 -9.04
N HIS A 12 -6.02 12.29 -9.74
CA HIS A 12 -5.43 11.37 -10.70
C HIS A 12 -5.02 10.05 -10.04
N LYS A 13 -4.39 10.15 -8.85
CA LYS A 13 -4.05 9.00 -8.02
C LYS A 13 -5.29 8.19 -7.64
N LYS A 14 -6.39 8.85 -7.22
CA LYS A 14 -7.66 8.18 -6.89
C LYS A 14 -8.27 7.47 -8.10
N LYS A 15 -8.23 8.07 -9.30
CA LYS A 15 -8.72 7.44 -10.54
C LYS A 15 -7.97 6.14 -10.84
N ILE A 16 -6.63 6.16 -10.75
CA ILE A 16 -5.79 4.98 -10.95
C ILE A 16 -6.10 3.91 -9.89
N LEU A 17 -6.13 4.29 -8.60
CA LEU A 17 -6.36 3.35 -7.51
C LEU A 17 -7.71 2.63 -7.57
N LYS A 18 -8.78 3.33 -7.98
CA LYS A 18 -10.11 2.71 -8.18
C LYS A 18 -10.11 1.62 -9.26
N ASN A 19 -9.24 1.74 -10.27
CA ASN A 19 -9.14 0.78 -11.37
C ASN A 19 -7.98 -0.21 -11.19
N PHE A 20 -7.31 -0.18 -10.03
CA PHE A 20 -6.03 -0.87 -9.81
C PHE A 20 -6.14 -2.39 -9.83
N ILE A 21 -7.31 -2.94 -9.48
CA ILE A 21 -7.57 -4.39 -9.56
C ILE A 21 -7.50 -4.86 -11.02
N ASN A 22 -8.11 -4.11 -11.94
CA ASN A 22 -8.09 -4.44 -13.37
C ASN A 22 -6.68 -4.22 -13.96
N LEU A 23 -6.01 -3.13 -13.57
CA LEU A 23 -4.61 -2.86 -13.95
C LEU A 23 -3.67 -4.00 -13.55
N LYS A 24 -3.74 -4.47 -12.30
CA LYS A 24 -2.90 -5.56 -11.80
C LYS A 24 -3.17 -6.91 -12.48
N ARG A 25 -4.39 -7.12 -12.97
CA ARG A 25 -4.77 -8.35 -13.66
C ARG A 25 -4.31 -8.34 -15.12
N ASP A 26 -4.52 -7.22 -15.80
CA ASP A 26 -4.51 -7.19 -17.26
C ASP A 26 -3.22 -6.60 -17.83
N VAL A 27 -2.48 -5.78 -17.08
CA VAL A 27 -1.32 -5.02 -17.57
C VAL A 27 -0.06 -5.40 -16.79
N ASP A 28 1.05 -5.63 -17.49
CA ASP A 28 2.38 -5.77 -16.87
C ASP A 28 3.13 -4.44 -16.96
N PRO A 29 3.70 -3.92 -15.85
CA PRO A 29 4.50 -2.70 -15.90
C PRO A 29 5.65 -2.74 -16.89
N LYS A 30 6.18 -3.93 -17.22
CA LYS A 30 7.22 -4.09 -18.25
C LYS A 30 6.80 -3.56 -19.61
N ASP A 31 5.51 -3.66 -19.94
CA ASP A 31 4.98 -3.30 -21.25
C ASP A 31 4.84 -1.77 -21.42
N ILE A 32 4.85 -1.03 -20.31
CA ILE A 32 4.60 0.41 -20.30
C ILE A 32 5.75 1.25 -19.74
N VAL A 33 6.77 0.62 -19.13
CA VAL A 33 7.86 1.34 -18.46
C VAL A 33 8.69 2.19 -19.42
N ASP A 34 8.86 1.76 -20.67
CA ASP A 34 9.68 2.46 -21.66
C ASP A 34 9.12 3.86 -21.98
N TYR A 35 7.79 4.03 -21.99
CA TYR A 35 7.16 5.34 -22.19
C TYR A 35 7.50 6.34 -21.07
N PHE A 36 7.77 5.85 -19.86
CA PHE A 36 8.19 6.72 -18.74
C PHE A 36 9.65 7.12 -18.85
N VAL A 37 10.50 6.26 -19.43
CA VAL A 37 11.90 6.59 -19.73
C VAL A 37 11.97 7.63 -20.85
N GLU A 38 11.21 7.45 -21.92
CA GLU A 38 11.13 8.38 -23.05
C GLU A 38 10.70 9.79 -22.63
N GLN A 39 9.85 9.88 -21.61
CA GLN A 39 9.35 11.15 -21.07
C GLN A 39 10.21 11.70 -19.93
N GLU A 40 11.38 11.10 -19.67
CA GLU A 40 12.32 11.44 -18.60
C GLU A 40 11.68 11.44 -17.20
N LEU A 41 10.67 10.60 -17.01
CA LEU A 41 10.01 10.39 -15.72
C LEU A 41 10.71 9.30 -14.91
N PHE A 42 11.17 8.24 -15.57
CA PHE A 42 11.99 7.17 -14.99
C PHE A 42 13.38 7.18 -15.61
N ASP A 43 14.37 6.77 -14.83
CA ASP A 43 15.71 6.45 -15.34
C ASP A 43 15.91 4.94 -15.51
N PHE A 44 17.08 4.54 -16.01
CA PHE A 44 17.42 3.13 -16.18
C PHE A 44 17.51 2.37 -14.85
N GLU A 45 17.79 3.05 -13.73
CA GLU A 45 17.85 2.43 -12.41
C GLU A 45 16.45 2.11 -11.89
N ASP A 46 15.49 3.01 -12.12
CA ASP A 46 14.07 2.82 -11.83
C ASP A 46 13.50 1.63 -12.62
N VAL A 47 13.84 1.54 -13.91
CA VAL A 47 13.46 0.42 -14.78
C VAL A 47 14.04 -0.89 -14.26
N ASP A 48 15.32 -0.90 -13.87
CA ASP A 48 15.97 -2.10 -13.36
C ASP A 48 15.34 -2.58 -12.05
N LYS A 49 15.00 -1.65 -11.14
CA LYS A 49 14.26 -1.95 -9.90
C LYS A 49 12.90 -2.55 -10.17
N ILE A 50 12.18 -2.06 -11.18
CA ILE A 50 10.88 -2.63 -11.57
C ILE A 50 11.09 -4.02 -12.20
N ASN A 51 12.02 -4.15 -13.14
CA ASN A 51 12.20 -5.37 -13.92
C ASN A 51 12.82 -6.53 -13.14
N ASN A 52 13.63 -6.23 -12.12
CA ASN A 52 14.36 -7.20 -11.32
C ASN A 52 13.86 -7.27 -9.86
N TYR A 53 12.66 -6.75 -9.58
CA TYR A 53 12.06 -6.88 -8.26
C TYR A 53 12.01 -8.35 -7.82
N ASN A 54 12.37 -8.67 -6.57
CA ASN A 54 12.45 -10.06 -6.09
C ASN A 54 11.32 -10.37 -5.09
N PRO A 55 10.46 -11.39 -5.31
CA PRO A 55 10.39 -12.23 -6.52
C PRO A 55 9.84 -11.48 -7.74
N ASN A 56 10.33 -11.83 -8.94
CA ASN A 56 10.03 -11.14 -10.20
C ASN A 56 8.64 -11.49 -10.75
N THR A 57 7.62 -11.11 -10.00
CA THR A 57 6.20 -11.32 -10.31
C THR A 57 5.54 -10.02 -10.76
N GLN A 58 4.52 -10.10 -11.60
CA GLN A 58 3.75 -8.94 -12.08
C GLN A 58 3.22 -8.08 -10.93
N ALA A 59 2.73 -8.71 -9.86
CA ALA A 59 2.25 -8.02 -8.66
C ALA A 59 3.34 -7.17 -7.99
N ASN A 60 4.56 -7.69 -7.90
CA ASN A 60 5.70 -6.99 -7.32
C ASN A 60 6.23 -5.88 -8.24
N ARG A 61 6.22 -6.09 -9.56
CA ARG A 61 6.52 -5.02 -10.52
C ARG A 61 5.56 -3.86 -10.37
N TRP A 62 4.28 -4.14 -10.14
CA TRP A 62 3.27 -3.11 -9.85
C TRP A 62 3.54 -2.35 -8.55
N LEU A 63 4.13 -2.98 -7.53
CA LEU A 63 4.53 -2.29 -6.31
C LEU A 63 5.64 -1.26 -6.61
N GLY A 64 6.71 -1.69 -7.29
CA GLY A 64 7.80 -0.80 -7.66
C GLY A 64 7.33 0.32 -8.60
N PHE A 65 6.64 -0.04 -9.69
CA PHE A 65 6.12 0.90 -10.67
C PHE A 65 5.12 1.89 -10.05
N GLY A 66 4.19 1.42 -9.23
CA GLY A 66 3.20 2.28 -8.56
C GLY A 66 3.85 3.28 -7.60
N SER A 67 4.89 2.87 -6.87
CA SER A 67 5.62 3.75 -5.96
C SER A 67 6.29 4.92 -6.70
N LEU A 68 6.87 4.63 -7.86
CA LEU A 68 7.50 5.61 -8.73
C LEU A 68 6.46 6.49 -9.44
N LEU A 69 5.45 5.88 -10.06
CA LEU A 69 4.36 6.57 -10.75
C LEU A 69 3.71 7.65 -9.90
N PHE A 70 3.39 7.35 -8.63
CA PHE A 70 2.74 8.31 -7.74
C PHE A 70 3.68 9.37 -7.16
N SER A 71 4.99 9.13 -7.26
CA SER A 71 6.06 10.06 -6.86
C SER A 71 6.59 10.89 -8.04
N CYS A 72 6.00 10.71 -9.22
CA CYS A 72 6.24 11.53 -10.40
C CYS A 72 5.18 12.65 -10.49
N GLY A 73 5.60 13.81 -11.02
CA GLY A 73 4.77 15.01 -11.09
C GLY A 73 3.51 14.84 -11.93
N PRO A 74 2.67 15.88 -12.05
CA PRO A 74 1.34 15.81 -12.67
C PRO A 74 1.32 15.19 -14.08
N LYS A 75 2.40 15.37 -14.86
CA LYS A 75 2.60 14.80 -16.21
C LYS A 75 2.54 13.26 -16.23
N ALA A 76 2.88 12.60 -15.13
CA ALA A 76 2.91 11.13 -15.05
C ALA A 76 1.55 10.48 -15.30
N TYR A 77 0.45 11.18 -14.96
CA TYR A 77 -0.89 10.68 -15.24
C TYR A 77 -1.18 10.61 -16.73
N ASP A 78 -0.84 11.67 -17.47
CA ASP A 78 -1.08 11.73 -18.92
C ASP A 78 -0.20 10.72 -19.65
N VAL A 79 1.06 10.58 -19.24
CA VAL A 79 1.98 9.57 -19.78
C VAL A 79 1.47 8.15 -19.49
N PHE A 80 0.91 7.90 -18.31
CA PHE A 80 0.33 6.61 -17.98
C PHE A 80 -0.87 6.24 -18.86
N LEU A 81 -1.81 7.17 -19.05
CA LEU A 81 -2.95 6.94 -19.94
C LEU A 81 -2.51 6.73 -21.38
N TYR A 82 -1.57 7.56 -21.85
CA TYR A 82 -0.99 7.40 -23.19
C TYR A 82 -0.33 6.03 -23.37
N ALA A 83 0.46 5.58 -22.40
CA ALA A 83 1.10 4.26 -22.46
C ALA A 83 0.05 3.14 -22.54
N LEU A 84 -1.02 3.21 -21.74
CA LEU A 84 -2.13 2.24 -21.80
C LEU A 84 -2.83 2.23 -23.17
N GLU A 85 -3.02 3.39 -23.79
CA GLU A 85 -3.57 3.50 -25.14
C GLU A 85 -2.63 2.82 -26.17
N GLN A 86 -1.31 3.03 -26.06
CA GLN A 86 -0.32 2.42 -26.97
C GLN A 86 -0.22 0.90 -26.83
N VAL A 87 -0.33 0.37 -25.62
CA VAL A 87 -0.34 -1.09 -25.38
C VAL A 87 -1.73 -1.73 -25.56
N LYS A 88 -2.66 -1.04 -26.23
CA LYS A 88 -4.01 -1.51 -26.60
C LYS A 88 -4.98 -1.71 -25.44
N TYR A 89 -4.75 -1.11 -24.28
CA TYR A 89 -5.69 -1.08 -23.15
C TYR A 89 -6.51 0.21 -23.14
N ASN A 90 -7.03 0.61 -24.31
CA ASN A 90 -7.82 1.84 -24.49
C ASN A 90 -9.05 1.87 -23.57
N ASP A 91 -9.76 0.75 -23.44
CA ASP A 91 -10.93 0.64 -22.56
C ASP A 91 -10.56 0.91 -21.09
N LEU A 92 -9.35 0.52 -20.67
CA LEU A 92 -8.86 0.73 -19.32
C LEU A 92 -8.39 2.19 -19.12
N ALA A 93 -7.73 2.77 -20.11
CA ALA A 93 -7.38 4.19 -20.12
C ALA A 93 -8.64 5.07 -20.03
N ASP A 94 -9.67 4.75 -20.82
CA ASP A 94 -10.96 5.45 -20.79
C ASP A 94 -11.71 5.21 -19.48
N ALA A 95 -11.69 4.00 -18.93
CA ALA A 95 -12.25 3.73 -17.62
C ALA A 95 -11.58 4.58 -16.53
N ILE A 96 -10.25 4.69 -16.54
CA ILE A 96 -9.50 5.53 -15.60
C ILE A 96 -9.84 7.02 -15.81
N ARG A 97 -9.88 7.50 -17.05
CA ARG A 97 -10.19 8.91 -17.37
C ARG A 97 -11.60 9.29 -16.93
N ASN A 98 -12.58 8.43 -17.21
CA ASN A 98 -14.00 8.66 -16.92
C ASN A 98 -14.40 8.29 -15.48
N THR A 99 -13.48 7.76 -14.68
CA THR A 99 -13.75 7.43 -13.27
C THR A 99 -14.09 8.70 -12.51
N LYS A 100 -15.35 8.79 -12.06
CA LYS A 100 -15.79 9.87 -11.18
C LYS A 100 -15.10 9.72 -9.83
N VAL A 101 -14.29 10.73 -9.51
CA VAL A 101 -13.76 10.95 -8.17
C VAL A 101 -14.56 12.13 -7.64
N GLU A 102 -15.48 11.84 -6.72
CA GLU A 102 -16.21 12.91 -6.07
C GLU A 102 -15.22 13.78 -5.31
N ASN A 103 -15.10 15.04 -5.73
CA ASN A 103 -14.46 16.08 -4.94
C ASN A 103 -15.43 16.44 -3.82
N SER A 104 -15.45 15.63 -2.76
CA SER A 104 -16.15 15.99 -1.52
C SER A 104 -15.51 17.26 -0.98
N SER A 105 -16.12 18.40 -1.28
CA SER A 105 -15.85 19.68 -0.67
C SER A 105 -16.36 19.64 0.78
N MET A 106 -15.54 19.10 1.66
CA MET A 106 -15.51 19.38 3.09
C MET A 106 -14.04 19.40 3.49
N ALA A 107 -13.62 20.48 4.16
CA ALA A 107 -12.24 20.83 4.46
C ALA A 107 -11.37 19.67 4.98
N ASP A 108 -10.12 19.62 4.53
CA ASP A 108 -8.96 19.03 5.23
C ASP A 108 -9.02 17.56 5.68
N HIS A 109 -9.81 16.70 5.02
CA HIS A 109 -9.75 15.27 5.30
C HIS A 109 -9.36 14.50 4.05
N GLN A 110 -8.07 14.14 3.98
CA GLN A 110 -7.59 12.88 3.43
C GLN A 110 -8.73 11.84 3.56
N PRO A 111 -9.18 11.14 2.50
CA PRO A 111 -10.22 10.13 2.66
C PRO A 111 -9.76 9.21 3.78
N ASP A 112 -10.51 9.26 4.88
CA ASP A 112 -10.18 8.57 6.12
C ASP A 112 -9.91 7.12 5.73
N LYS A 113 -8.65 6.67 5.78
CA LYS A 113 -8.24 5.29 5.42
C LYS A 113 -9.09 4.27 6.20
N LEU A 114 -9.73 4.74 7.26
CA LEU A 114 -10.54 4.04 8.23
C LEU A 114 -12.04 4.38 8.14
N TYR A 115 -12.58 4.89 7.01
CA TYR A 115 -14.02 5.21 6.91
C TYR A 115 -14.92 4.02 7.30
N TRP A 116 -14.50 2.80 6.95
CA TRP A 116 -15.18 1.55 7.31
C TRP A 116 -15.12 1.25 8.81
N MET A 117 -14.18 1.82 9.58
CA MET A 117 -14.14 1.67 11.04
C MET A 117 -15.34 2.30 11.72
N ARG A 118 -15.96 3.33 11.11
CA ARG A 118 -17.21 3.93 11.62
C ARG A 118 -18.39 2.95 11.57
N GLU A 119 -18.29 1.92 10.74
CA GLU A 119 -19.30 0.86 10.59
C GLU A 119 -18.98 -0.37 11.47
N VAL A 120 -17.76 -0.46 12.01
CA VAL A 120 -17.35 -1.55 12.90
C VAL A 120 -17.88 -1.28 14.30
N ARG A 121 -18.43 -2.32 14.95
CA ARG A 121 -18.89 -2.21 16.34
C ARG A 121 -17.75 -1.78 17.25
N GLU A 122 -17.99 -0.81 18.13
CA GLU A 122 -16.99 -0.31 19.10
C GLU A 122 -16.44 -1.43 19.99
N GLU A 123 -17.25 -2.44 20.27
CA GLU A 123 -16.88 -3.68 20.97
C GLU A 123 -15.72 -4.42 20.30
N VAL A 124 -15.67 -4.44 18.96
CA VAL A 124 -14.62 -5.11 18.18
C VAL A 124 -13.34 -4.26 18.18
N LEU A 125 -13.47 -2.93 18.17
CA LEU A 125 -12.34 -2.01 18.17
C LEU A 125 -11.62 -1.92 19.52
N THR A 126 -12.38 -2.04 20.61
CA THR A 126 -11.90 -1.95 21.99
C THR A 126 -11.48 -3.30 22.57
N LYS A 127 -11.89 -4.41 21.95
CA LYS A 127 -11.48 -5.75 22.35
C LYS A 127 -9.99 -5.96 22.07
N ARG A 128 -9.33 -6.62 23.03
CA ARG A 128 -7.95 -7.08 22.89
C ARG A 128 -7.84 -8.03 21.70
N ILE A 129 -6.88 -7.76 20.80
CA ILE A 129 -6.65 -8.59 19.63
C ILE A 129 -6.23 -10.00 20.04
N THR A 130 -6.80 -11.02 19.41
CA THR A 130 -6.44 -12.42 19.60
C THR A 130 -5.27 -12.85 18.71
N GLU A 131 -4.59 -13.96 19.03
CA GLU A 131 -3.48 -14.47 18.21
C GLU A 131 -3.93 -14.84 16.79
N ARG A 132 -5.15 -15.37 16.67
CA ARG A 132 -5.75 -15.68 15.37
C ARG A 132 -5.98 -14.42 14.55
N GLU A 133 -6.47 -13.35 15.17
CA GLU A 133 -6.67 -12.05 14.51
C GLU A 133 -5.33 -11.42 14.11
N LEU A 134 -4.33 -11.45 14.99
CA LEU A 134 -2.96 -11.00 14.70
C LEU A 134 -2.34 -11.74 13.52
N SER A 135 -2.49 -13.07 13.45
CA SER A 135 -1.98 -13.86 12.33
C SER A 135 -2.66 -13.54 11.00
N ARG A 136 -3.92 -13.10 11.01
CA ARG A 136 -4.62 -12.66 9.79
C ARG A 136 -4.21 -11.24 9.40
N LEU A 137 -3.94 -10.38 10.38
CA LEU A 137 -3.47 -9.02 10.16
C LEU A 137 -2.00 -8.98 9.70
N SER A 138 -1.18 -9.92 10.14
CA SER A 138 0.24 -9.98 9.76
C SER A 138 0.48 -10.21 8.27
N SER A 139 -0.47 -10.85 7.57
CA SER A 139 -0.41 -11.01 6.11
C SER A 139 -0.87 -9.79 5.31
N CYS A 140 -1.46 -8.79 5.98
CA CYS A 140 -1.93 -7.55 5.35
C CYS A 140 -0.87 -6.44 5.34
N LEU A 141 0.25 -6.67 6.04
CA LEU A 141 1.32 -5.70 6.27
C LEU A 141 2.44 -5.91 5.25
N GLY A 142 2.85 -4.82 4.59
CA GLY A 142 3.89 -4.82 3.57
C GLY A 142 5.29 -4.50 4.09
N ILE A 143 6.12 -3.91 3.22
CA ILE A 143 7.59 -3.83 3.38
C ILE A 143 8.04 -2.95 4.57
N ASP A 144 7.21 -2.01 5.02
CA ASP A 144 7.51 -1.05 6.10
C ASP A 144 6.94 -1.48 7.47
N TRP A 145 6.63 -2.77 7.64
CA TRP A 145 6.06 -3.30 8.88
C TRP A 145 6.94 -3.05 10.12
N GLU A 146 8.23 -2.87 9.93
CA GLU A 146 9.19 -2.58 11.00
C GLU A 146 8.94 -1.22 11.63
N MET A 147 8.70 -0.19 10.81
CA MET A 147 8.38 1.16 11.27
C MET A 147 7.07 1.16 12.05
N ILE A 148 6.08 0.39 11.60
CA ILE A 148 4.82 0.19 12.32
C ILE A 148 5.08 -0.45 13.70
N CYS A 149 5.94 -1.46 13.77
CA CYS A 149 6.26 -2.12 15.04
C CYS A 149 6.99 -1.18 15.99
N LEU A 150 7.88 -0.32 15.47
CA LEU A 150 8.52 0.75 16.25
C LEU A 150 7.48 1.75 16.79
N ASP A 151 6.54 2.19 15.97
CA ASP A 151 5.47 3.11 16.37
C ASP A 151 4.49 2.49 17.38
N LEU A 152 4.32 1.16 17.33
CA LEU A 152 3.60 0.38 18.33
C LEU A 152 4.38 0.24 19.66
N GLY A 153 5.65 0.66 19.71
CA GLY A 153 6.51 0.60 20.88
C GLY A 153 7.28 -0.72 21.04
N VAL A 154 7.40 -1.51 19.96
CA VAL A 154 8.30 -2.68 19.92
C VAL A 154 9.73 -2.18 19.71
N PRO A 155 10.71 -2.52 20.57
CA PRO A 155 12.08 -2.06 20.39
C PRO A 155 12.75 -2.69 19.17
N GLN A 156 13.66 -1.95 18.54
CA GLN A 156 14.44 -2.43 17.40
C GLN A 156 15.12 -3.78 17.66
N VAL A 157 15.70 -3.96 18.86
CA VAL A 157 16.36 -5.23 19.25
C VAL A 157 15.41 -6.42 19.17
N GLU A 158 14.13 -6.20 19.48
CA GLU A 158 13.12 -7.25 19.46
C GLU A 158 12.64 -7.52 18.04
N ILE A 159 12.49 -6.48 17.22
CA ILE A 159 12.22 -6.60 15.77
C ILE A 159 13.33 -7.40 15.09
N ASP A 160 14.60 -7.07 15.35
CA ASP A 160 15.75 -7.78 14.79
C ASP A 160 15.77 -9.26 15.22
N ARG A 161 15.43 -9.54 16.49
CA ARG A 161 15.29 -10.92 16.98
C ARG A 161 14.16 -11.66 16.26
N CYS A 162 13.01 -11.02 16.02
CA CYS A 162 11.90 -11.62 15.27
C CYS A 162 12.33 -11.99 13.84
N LYS A 163 13.11 -11.14 13.16
CA LYS A 163 13.69 -11.44 11.84
C LYS A 163 14.59 -12.66 11.87
N MET A 164 15.50 -12.74 12.84
CA MET A 164 16.41 -13.88 12.98
C MET A 164 15.68 -15.19 13.30
N SER A 165 14.54 -15.11 14.01
CA SER A 165 13.78 -16.29 14.41
C SER A 165 12.93 -16.89 13.28
N SER A 166 12.63 -16.12 12.24
CA SER A 166 11.79 -16.53 11.11
C SER A 166 12.29 -15.95 9.78
N PRO A 167 13.54 -16.24 9.37
CA PRO A 167 14.22 -15.52 8.28
C PRO A 167 13.56 -15.70 6.90
N HIS A 168 12.80 -16.79 6.71
CA HIS A 168 12.19 -17.14 5.43
C HIS A 168 10.70 -16.78 5.32
N SER A 169 10.09 -16.18 6.35
CA SER A 169 8.67 -15.86 6.35
C SER A 169 8.40 -14.48 6.94
N VAL A 170 8.28 -13.48 6.07
CA VAL A 170 7.92 -12.11 6.45
C VAL A 170 6.60 -12.05 7.25
N PRO A 171 5.52 -12.76 6.85
CA PRO A 171 4.29 -12.79 7.66
C PRO A 171 4.49 -13.33 9.07
N MET A 172 5.43 -14.26 9.27
CA MET A 172 5.76 -14.82 10.58
C MET A 172 6.63 -13.87 11.41
N GLN A 173 7.52 -13.10 10.77
CA GLN A 173 8.28 -12.03 11.41
C GLN A 173 7.34 -10.94 11.93
N ILE A 174 6.40 -10.50 11.07
CA ILE A 174 5.36 -9.52 11.40
C ILE A 174 4.48 -10.02 12.54
N TYR A 175 3.99 -11.26 12.44
CA TYR A 175 3.19 -11.87 13.51
C TYR A 175 3.94 -11.88 14.83
N SER A 176 5.21 -12.28 14.83
CA SER A 176 6.02 -12.36 16.04
C SER A 176 6.23 -10.98 16.68
N ALA A 177 6.49 -9.95 15.87
CA ALA A 177 6.64 -8.59 16.34
C ALA A 177 5.33 -7.99 16.88
N LEU A 178 4.20 -8.21 16.19
CA LEU A 178 2.89 -7.80 16.69
C LEU A 178 2.49 -8.56 17.96
N ASN A 179 2.86 -9.82 18.08
CA ASN A 179 2.61 -10.60 19.29
C ASN A 179 3.46 -10.10 20.45
N SER A 180 4.70 -9.64 20.19
CA SER A 180 5.51 -8.93 21.19
C SER A 180 4.83 -7.64 21.67
N TRP A 181 4.37 -6.79 20.74
CA TRP A 181 3.58 -5.60 21.07
C TRP A 181 2.36 -5.95 21.94
N ARG A 182 1.59 -6.96 21.55
CA ARG A 182 0.41 -7.44 22.29
C ARG A 182 0.74 -7.91 23.71
N ASN A 183 1.89 -8.54 23.90
CA ASN A 183 2.34 -9.02 25.20
C ASN A 183 2.82 -7.87 26.09
N ARG A 184 3.41 -6.82 25.51
CA ARG A 184 3.87 -5.62 26.22
C ARG A 184 2.72 -4.71 26.67
N GLN A 185 1.76 -4.45 25.78
CA GLN A 185 0.65 -3.52 26.05
C GLN A 185 -0.52 -4.17 26.81
N TYR A 186 -0.42 -5.46 27.13
CA TYR A 186 -1.40 -6.26 27.89
C TYR A 186 -2.87 -6.01 27.52
N LYS A 187 -3.57 -5.08 28.20
CA LYS A 187 -4.99 -4.75 27.97
C LYS A 187 -5.23 -3.75 26.83
N ASP A 188 -4.23 -2.92 26.49
CA ASP A 188 -4.36 -1.82 25.52
C ASP A 188 -3.99 -2.23 24.09
N ALA A 189 -3.63 -3.51 23.89
CA ALA A 189 -3.40 -4.11 22.58
C ALA A 189 -4.71 -4.38 21.84
N THR A 190 -5.43 -3.30 21.52
CA THR A 190 -6.75 -3.32 20.89
C THR A 190 -6.65 -3.11 19.39
N LEU A 191 -7.69 -3.54 18.67
CA LEU A 191 -7.74 -3.38 17.22
C LEU A 191 -7.72 -1.90 16.80
N GLY A 192 -8.41 -1.03 17.53
CA GLY A 192 -8.43 0.40 17.26
C GLY A 192 -7.05 1.05 17.33
N VAL A 193 -6.24 0.71 18.35
CA VAL A 193 -4.87 1.24 18.50
C VAL A 193 -4.00 0.84 17.31
N LEU A 194 -4.06 -0.44 16.92
CA LEU A 194 -3.31 -0.93 15.77
C LEU A 194 -3.73 -0.20 14.48
N LEU A 195 -5.03 -0.11 14.20
CA LEU A 195 -5.54 0.53 12.98
C LEU A 195 -5.21 2.02 12.92
N ASN A 196 -5.25 2.73 14.06
CA ASN A 196 -4.88 4.13 14.13
C ASN A 196 -3.40 4.35 13.79
N ILE A 197 -2.50 3.51 14.31
CA ILE A 197 -1.06 3.59 14.01
C ILE A 197 -0.80 3.27 12.53
N LEU A 198 -1.47 2.25 11.99
CA LEU A 198 -1.40 1.92 10.58
C LEU A 198 -1.87 3.06 9.68
N ALA A 199 -2.93 3.76 10.07
CA ALA A 199 -3.48 4.87 9.28
C ALA A 199 -2.60 6.12 9.34
N ALA A 200 -2.07 6.42 10.53
CA ALA A 200 -1.18 7.54 10.80
C ALA A 200 0.18 7.39 10.12
N SER A 201 0.60 6.17 9.81
CA SER A 201 1.86 5.90 9.12
C SER A 201 1.75 6.29 7.63
N PRO A 202 2.51 7.29 7.15
CA PRO A 202 2.38 7.81 5.79
C PRO A 202 2.99 6.88 4.73
N SER A 203 3.99 6.07 5.11
CA SER A 203 4.80 5.27 4.19
C SER A 203 4.32 3.83 4.01
N THR A 204 3.28 3.40 4.74
CA THR A 204 3.04 1.96 4.89
C THR A 204 2.28 1.36 3.72
N THR A 205 2.90 0.35 3.12
CA THR A 205 2.28 -0.52 2.12
C THR A 205 1.29 -1.48 2.82
N VAL A 206 0.13 -0.98 3.25
CA VAL A 206 -0.90 -1.75 3.94
C VAL A 206 -2.03 -2.09 2.96
N ASP A 207 -2.42 -3.37 2.90
CA ASP A 207 -3.60 -3.79 2.15
C ASP A 207 -4.87 -3.52 2.96
N TRP A 208 -5.36 -2.28 2.88
CA TRP A 208 -6.56 -1.82 3.59
C TRP A 208 -7.84 -2.58 3.19
N ILE A 209 -7.91 -3.10 1.96
CA ILE A 209 -9.05 -3.91 1.49
C ILE A 209 -9.06 -5.26 2.21
N GLN A 210 -7.88 -5.88 2.33
CA GLN A 210 -7.73 -7.13 3.05
C GLN A 210 -7.94 -6.96 4.56
N ILE A 211 -7.50 -5.82 5.14
CA ILE A 211 -7.79 -5.49 6.55
C ILE A 211 -9.30 -5.32 6.77
N GLU A 212 -9.99 -4.53 5.95
CA GLU A 212 -11.44 -4.33 6.09
C GLU A 212 -12.20 -5.67 6.05
N LYS A 213 -11.89 -6.52 5.06
CA LYS A 213 -12.47 -7.88 4.97
C LYS A 213 -12.14 -8.72 6.19
N THR A 214 -10.91 -8.63 6.70
CA THR A 214 -10.48 -9.42 7.86
C THR A 214 -11.22 -9.00 9.11
N VAL A 215 -11.34 -7.69 9.35
CA VAL A 215 -12.03 -7.12 10.53
C VAL A 215 -13.53 -7.34 10.49
N LYS A 216 -14.17 -7.26 9.31
CA LYS A 216 -15.60 -7.60 9.16
C LYS A 216 -15.92 -9.07 9.47
N ASN A 217 -14.90 -9.93 9.56
CA ASN A 217 -15.02 -11.35 9.91
C ASN A 217 -14.56 -11.68 11.34
N PHE A 218 -14.41 -10.68 12.21
CA PHE A 218 -14.14 -10.84 13.65
C PHE A 218 -15.43 -10.86 14.45
#